data_AF-A7SH63-F1
#
_entry.id   AF-A7SH63-F1
#
_cell.length_a   1.000
_cell.length_b   1.000
_cell.length_c   1.000
_cell.angle_alpha   90.00
_cell.angle_beta   90.00
_cell.angle_gamma   90.00
#
_symmetry.space_group_name_H-M   'P 1'
#
loop_
_entity.id
_entity.type
_entity.pdbx_description
1 polymer ?
#
loop_
_entity_poly.entity_id
_entity_poly.type
_entity_poly.pdbx_seq_one_letter_code
_entity_poly.pdbx_strand_id
1 'polypeptide(L)'
;MAAANEGVSPFPLPPIQYSKLYTDENIAQGNAPEPPPPIEGSYSVFGASFESDESIIRPLEVQGITRLYPQRRLDRISELKKLNHSILMNFLELLDTLIQTSSSAKRDAKLEDIRVLFINMHHLINELRPHQVYNSHPPPPI
;
A
#
# COMPACT_ATOMS: atom_id res chain seq x y z
N MET A 1 -6.38 -26.45 -27.55
CA MET A 1 -7.04 -27.75 -27.32
C MET A 1 -7.44 -27.83 -25.86
N ALA A 2 -8.74 -27.92 -25.61
CA ALA A 2 -9.35 -27.96 -24.28
C ALA A 2 -9.41 -29.40 -23.74
N ALA A 3 -9.16 -29.57 -22.44
CA ALA A 3 -9.61 -30.68 -21.57
C ALA A 3 -9.07 -30.39 -20.16
N ALA A 4 -9.76 -30.56 -19.04
CA ALA A 4 -11.08 -31.10 -18.77
C ALA A 4 -11.62 -30.44 -17.49
N ASN A 5 -12.94 -30.27 -17.42
CA ASN A 5 -13.68 -29.86 -16.23
C ASN A 5 -14.21 -31.16 -15.59
N GLU A 6 -13.97 -31.43 -14.29
CA GLU A 6 -14.91 -32.15 -13.39
C GLU A 6 -14.30 -32.40 -11.99
N GLY A 7 -14.96 -31.80 -10.98
CA GLY A 7 -14.60 -31.84 -9.55
C GLY A 7 -14.50 -30.42 -8.98
N VAL A 8 -15.64 -29.73 -8.83
CA VAL A 8 -15.77 -28.26 -8.72
C VAL A 8 -15.16 -27.69 -7.43
N SER A 9 -13.85 -27.47 -7.44
CA SER A 9 -13.21 -26.48 -6.59
C SER A 9 -13.35 -25.10 -7.26
N PRO A 10 -13.74 -24.04 -6.53
CA PRO A 10 -13.73 -22.68 -7.08
C PRO A 10 -12.32 -22.12 -7.29
N PHE A 11 -11.28 -22.86 -6.86
CA PHE A 11 -9.88 -22.44 -6.97
C PHE A 11 -9.18 -23.11 -8.15
N PRO A 12 -8.25 -22.40 -8.82
CA PRO A 12 -7.46 -22.99 -9.90
C PRO A 12 -6.63 -24.17 -9.37
N LEU A 13 -6.47 -25.20 -10.19
CA LEU A 13 -5.54 -26.28 -9.89
C LEU A 13 -4.11 -25.73 -9.77
N PRO A 14 -3.27 -26.32 -8.90
CA PRO A 14 -1.89 -25.91 -8.79
C PRO A 14 -1.19 -26.06 -10.16
N PRO A 15 -0.17 -25.23 -10.46
CA PRO A 15 0.62 -25.35 -11.67
C PRO A 15 1.27 -26.74 -11.84
N ILE A 16 0.66 -27.60 -12.66
CA ILE A 16 1.06 -29.01 -12.87
C ILE A 16 2.50 -29.13 -13.40
N GLN A 17 2.98 -28.10 -14.10
CA GLN A 17 4.34 -28.02 -14.63
C GLN A 17 5.40 -28.07 -13.52
N TYR A 18 5.11 -27.48 -12.35
CA TYR A 18 6.05 -27.43 -11.23
C TYR A 18 5.82 -28.57 -10.23
N SER A 19 4.57 -28.98 -9.99
CA SER A 19 4.26 -29.99 -8.96
C SER A 19 4.94 -31.34 -9.19
N LYS A 20 5.20 -31.72 -10.45
CA LYS A 20 5.88 -32.97 -10.81
C LYS A 20 7.39 -32.95 -10.56
N LEU A 21 7.98 -31.77 -10.39
CA LEU A 21 9.43 -31.61 -10.20
C LEU A 21 9.85 -31.82 -8.74
N TYR A 22 8.92 -31.66 -7.79
CA TYR A 22 9.15 -31.79 -6.35
C TYR A 22 8.70 -33.16 -5.82
N THR A 23 9.36 -34.24 -6.25
CA THR A 23 9.22 -35.59 -5.64
C THR A 23 10.29 -35.82 -4.58
N ASP A 24 10.06 -36.77 -3.67
CA ASP A 24 11.02 -37.12 -2.60
C ASP A 24 12.40 -37.50 -3.17
N GLU A 25 12.43 -38.22 -4.30
CA GLU A 25 13.67 -38.58 -4.98
C GLU A 25 14.39 -37.36 -5.56
N ASN A 26 13.65 -36.44 -6.22
CA ASN A 26 14.24 -35.23 -6.80
C ASN A 26 14.76 -34.27 -5.73
N ILE A 27 14.09 -34.19 -4.58
CA ILE A 27 14.55 -33.40 -3.44
C ILE A 27 15.81 -34.03 -2.84
N ALA A 28 15.81 -35.34 -2.62
CA ALA A 28 16.97 -36.06 -2.09
C ALA A 28 18.21 -35.95 -3.01
N GLN A 29 17.99 -35.88 -4.33
CA GLN A 29 19.05 -35.71 -5.33
C GLN A 29 19.38 -34.25 -5.65
N GLY A 30 18.68 -33.26 -5.09
CA GLY A 30 18.89 -31.84 -5.38
C GLY A 30 18.49 -31.42 -6.81
N ASN A 31 17.66 -32.20 -7.48
CA ASN A 31 17.15 -31.93 -8.84
C ASN A 31 15.91 -31.04 -8.84
N ALA A 32 15.34 -30.75 -7.66
CA ALA A 32 14.23 -29.82 -7.51
C ALA A 32 14.70 -28.40 -7.91
N PRO A 33 13.99 -27.70 -8.81
CA PRO A 33 14.42 -26.38 -9.27
C PRO A 33 14.37 -25.37 -8.14
N GLU A 34 15.36 -24.49 -8.11
CA GLU A 34 15.38 -23.32 -7.24
C GLU A 34 14.24 -22.35 -7.60
N PRO A 35 13.78 -21.51 -6.65
CA PRO A 35 12.80 -20.49 -6.94
C PRO A 35 13.28 -19.58 -8.09
N PRO A 36 12.37 -19.09 -8.95
CA PRO A 36 12.76 -18.14 -9.98
C PRO A 36 13.36 -16.87 -9.34
N PRO A 37 14.29 -16.20 -10.01
CA PRO A 37 14.84 -14.95 -9.53
C PRO A 37 13.73 -13.88 -9.39
N PRO A 38 13.89 -12.89 -8.50
CA PRO A 38 12.97 -11.77 -8.40
C PRO A 38 12.75 -11.10 -9.75
N ILE A 39 11.51 -10.69 -10.03
CA ILE A 39 11.17 -9.99 -11.28
C ILE A 39 11.80 -8.58 -11.24
N GLU A 40 12.53 -8.23 -12.29
CA GLU A 40 13.04 -6.88 -12.54
C GLU A 40 12.13 -6.19 -13.58
N GLY A 41 11.65 -4.99 -13.28
CA GLY A 41 10.76 -4.20 -14.13
C GLY A 41 9.27 -4.25 -13.74
N SER A 42 8.39 -4.15 -14.73
CA SER A 42 6.95 -4.04 -14.49
C SER A 42 6.31 -5.40 -14.20
N TYR A 43 5.57 -5.53 -13.11
CA TYR A 43 4.78 -6.73 -12.80
C TYR A 43 3.35 -6.35 -12.39
N SER A 44 2.38 -7.25 -12.58
CA SER A 44 1.00 -7.00 -12.17
C SER A 44 0.54 -7.96 -11.08
N VAL A 45 -0.11 -7.40 -10.07
CA VAL A 45 -0.70 -8.15 -8.95
C VAL A 45 -2.14 -7.66 -8.76
N PHE A 46 -3.10 -8.58 -8.82
CA PHE A 46 -4.54 -8.29 -8.70
C PHE A 46 -5.04 -7.18 -9.64
N GLY A 47 -4.48 -7.11 -10.86
CA GLY A 47 -4.85 -6.09 -11.86
C GLY A 47 -4.23 -4.71 -11.64
N ALA A 48 -3.45 -4.51 -10.58
CA ALA A 48 -2.60 -3.34 -10.41
C ALA A 48 -1.22 -3.60 -11.02
N SER A 49 -0.65 -2.59 -11.70
CA SER A 49 0.74 -2.64 -12.21
C SER A 49 1.68 -2.01 -11.20
N PHE A 50 2.84 -2.63 -11.04
CA PHE A 50 3.93 -2.25 -10.14
C PHE A 50 5.24 -2.28 -10.90
N GLU A 51 6.22 -1.48 -10.47
CA GLU A 51 7.60 -1.52 -10.98
C GLU A 51 8.52 -1.97 -9.85
N SER A 52 9.51 -2.82 -10.15
CA SER A 52 10.47 -3.33 -9.15
C SER A 52 11.27 -2.22 -8.46
N ASP A 53 11.51 -1.11 -9.15
CA ASP A 53 12.29 0.03 -8.66
C ASP A 53 11.41 1.13 -8.01
N GLU A 54 10.08 0.94 -7.98
CA GLU A 54 9.20 1.95 -7.41
C GLU A 54 9.46 2.09 -5.91
N SER A 55 9.60 3.33 -5.46
CA SER A 55 9.67 3.61 -4.02
C SER A 55 8.45 2.98 -3.35
N ILE A 56 8.69 2.12 -2.33
CA ILE A 56 7.66 1.42 -1.55
C ILE A 56 6.49 2.35 -1.16
N ILE A 57 6.82 3.63 -0.94
CA ILE A 57 5.86 4.69 -0.69
C ILE A 57 5.79 5.57 -1.93
N ARG A 58 4.68 5.50 -2.67
CA ARG A 58 4.46 6.33 -3.85
C ARG A 58 4.36 7.82 -3.46
N PRO A 59 5.09 8.73 -4.14
CA PRO A 59 4.96 10.16 -3.92
C PRO A 59 3.52 10.65 -4.15
N LEU A 60 3.07 11.62 -3.36
CA LEU A 60 1.73 12.21 -3.49
C LEU A 60 1.56 12.90 -4.86
N GLU A 61 2.64 13.48 -5.36
CA GLU A 61 2.69 14.24 -6.60
C GLU A 61 2.41 13.36 -7.83
N VAL A 62 2.85 12.09 -7.80
CA VAL A 62 2.58 11.10 -8.87
C VAL A 62 1.09 10.74 -8.94
N GLN A 63 0.37 10.88 -7.83
CA GLN A 63 -1.08 10.64 -7.75
C GLN A 63 -1.92 11.90 -8.01
N GLY A 64 -1.27 13.02 -8.34
CA GLY A 64 -1.93 14.32 -8.50
C GLY A 64 -2.47 14.90 -7.18
N ILE A 65 -1.94 14.45 -6.03
CA ILE A 65 -2.40 14.87 -4.71
C ILE A 65 -1.48 15.95 -4.16
N THR A 66 -2.07 17.05 -3.72
CA THR A 66 -1.33 18.14 -3.08
C THR A 66 -0.76 17.71 -1.75
N ARG A 67 0.56 17.84 -1.61
CA ARG A 67 1.26 17.64 -0.34
C ARG A 67 1.03 18.82 0.60
N LEU A 68 0.63 18.55 1.84
CA LEU A 68 0.25 19.55 2.85
C LEU A 68 1.35 19.83 3.90
N TYR A 69 2.54 19.27 3.73
CA TYR A 69 3.67 19.39 4.65
C TYR A 69 4.99 19.55 3.87
N PRO A 70 6.04 20.16 4.47
CA PRO A 70 7.28 20.43 3.75
C PRO A 70 8.03 19.13 3.36
N GLN A 71 8.89 19.12 2.34
CA GLN A 71 9.63 17.89 2.00
C GLN A 71 10.99 17.77 2.73
N ARG A 72 11.55 18.88 3.20
CA ARG A 72 12.90 18.94 3.80
C ARG A 72 12.84 19.34 5.28
N ARG A 73 13.76 18.78 6.09
CA ARG A 73 13.93 19.04 7.54
C ARG A 73 12.62 18.91 8.32
N LEU A 74 12.01 17.73 8.21
CA LEU A 74 10.66 17.51 8.69
C LEU A 74 10.63 16.80 10.05
N ASP A 75 10.04 17.46 11.05
CA ASP A 75 9.56 16.78 12.25
C ASP A 75 8.22 16.11 11.94
N ARG A 76 8.30 14.83 11.57
CA ARG A 76 7.17 14.00 11.10
C ARG A 76 6.08 13.90 12.15
N ILE A 77 6.46 13.87 13.42
CA ILE A 77 5.52 13.77 14.54
C ILE A 77 4.76 15.09 14.68
N SER A 78 5.46 16.23 14.56
CA SER A 78 4.82 17.56 14.59
C SER A 78 3.84 17.75 13.42
N GLU A 79 4.24 17.39 12.20
CA GLU A 79 3.36 17.52 11.03
C GLU A 79 2.13 16.59 11.12
N LEU A 80 2.29 15.37 11.64
CA LEU A 80 1.15 14.49 11.93
C LEU A 80 0.17 15.11 12.93
N LYS A 81 0.66 15.78 13.97
CA LYS A 81 -0.20 16.48 14.93
C LYS A 81 -0.96 17.64 14.28
N LYS A 82 -0.31 18.41 13.39
CA LYS A 82 -0.96 19.49 12.63
C LYS A 82 -2.05 18.97 11.68
N LEU A 83 -1.77 17.88 10.97
CA LEU A 83 -2.75 17.22 10.12
C LEU A 83 -3.93 16.70 10.94
N ASN A 84 -3.68 16.07 12.09
CA ASN A 84 -4.74 15.58 12.98
C ASN A 84 -5.64 16.73 13.47
N HIS A 85 -5.04 17.86 13.84
CA HIS A 85 -5.81 19.04 14.22
C HIS A 85 -6.64 19.59 13.05
N SER A 86 -6.07 19.63 11.84
CA SER A 86 -6.78 20.07 10.63
C SER A 86 -7.93 19.16 10.24
N ILE A 87 -7.79 17.84 10.43
CA ILE A 87 -8.87 16.86 10.23
C ILE A 87 -10.02 17.14 11.19
N LEU A 88 -9.72 17.33 12.48
CA LEU A 88 -10.74 17.63 13.48
C LEU A 88 -11.50 18.92 13.13
N MET A 89 -10.78 19.98 12.78
CA MET A 89 -11.41 21.25 12.40
C MET A 89 -12.29 21.12 11.16
N ASN A 90 -11.82 20.44 10.11
CA ASN A 90 -12.64 20.21 8.91
C ASN A 90 -13.87 19.34 9.19
N PHE A 91 -13.76 18.38 10.11
CA PHE A 91 -14.91 17.58 10.53
C PHE A 91 -15.97 18.42 11.25
N LEU A 92 -15.55 19.31 12.17
CA LEU A 92 -16.47 20.21 12.85
C LEU A 92 -17.15 21.17 11.86
N GLU A 93 -16.39 21.76 10.93
CA GLU A 93 -16.94 22.62 9.88
C GLU A 93 -17.91 21.87 8.94
N LEU A 94 -17.66 20.59 8.68
CA LEU A 94 -18.59 19.74 7.94
C LEU A 94 -19.90 19.56 8.73
N LEU A 95 -19.83 19.29 10.04
CA LEU A 95 -21.03 19.18 10.87
C LEU A 95 -21.84 20.49 10.86
N ASP A 96 -21.18 21.64 11.02
CA ASP A 96 -21.83 22.94 10.95
C ASP A 96 -22.49 23.18 9.58
N THR A 97 -21.81 22.78 8.50
CA THR A 97 -22.35 22.86 7.14
C THR A 97 -23.60 21.99 6.98
N LEU A 98 -23.59 20.77 7.52
CA LEU A 98 -24.72 19.83 7.46
C LEU A 98 -25.93 20.34 8.26
N ILE A 99 -25.70 20.99 9.40
CA ILE A 99 -26.76 21.61 10.21
C ILE A 99 -27.40 22.79 9.45
N GLN A 100 -26.59 23.62 8.80
CA GLN A 100 -27.08 24.81 8.10
C GLN A 100 -27.70 24.51 6.74
N THR A 101 -27.17 23.54 5.99
CA THR A 101 -27.66 23.20 4.64
C THR A 101 -27.36 21.75 4.30
N SER A 102 -28.40 20.92 4.17
CA SER A 102 -28.28 19.47 3.97
C SER A 102 -27.74 19.03 2.60
N SER A 103 -27.86 19.87 1.57
CA SER A 103 -27.31 19.64 0.23
C SER A 103 -26.66 20.91 -0.29
N SER A 104 -25.34 20.97 -0.19
CA SER A 104 -24.56 22.13 -0.61
C SER A 104 -23.25 21.66 -1.22
N ALA A 105 -22.81 22.32 -2.30
CA ALA A 105 -21.46 22.13 -2.86
C ALA A 105 -20.36 22.33 -1.81
N LYS A 106 -20.65 23.08 -0.72
CA LYS A 106 -19.75 23.23 0.43
C LYS A 106 -19.50 21.91 1.16
N ARG A 107 -20.49 21.03 1.25
CA ARG A 107 -20.34 19.69 1.84
C ARG A 107 -19.32 18.88 1.05
N ASP A 108 -19.47 18.86 -0.28
CA ASP A 108 -18.60 18.07 -1.15
C ASP A 108 -17.16 18.60 -1.15
N ALA A 109 -16.99 19.93 -1.11
CA ALA A 109 -15.68 20.55 -0.91
C ALA A 109 -15.04 20.13 0.42
N LYS A 110 -15.81 20.13 1.53
CA LYS A 110 -15.31 19.67 2.84
C LYS A 110 -14.95 18.19 2.86
N LEU A 111 -15.70 17.35 2.17
CA LEU A 111 -15.38 15.94 2.03
C LEU A 111 -14.07 15.73 1.26
N GLU A 112 -13.83 16.51 0.20
CA GLU A 112 -12.56 16.44 -0.54
C GLU A 112 -11.39 16.97 0.30
N ASP A 113 -11.57 18.06 1.06
CA ASP A 113 -10.55 18.56 1.99
C ASP A 113 -10.15 17.47 3.02
N ILE A 114 -11.14 16.81 3.63
CA ILE A 114 -10.94 15.72 4.58
C ILE A 114 -10.22 14.54 3.91
N ARG A 115 -10.62 14.18 2.69
CA ARG A 115 -9.98 13.11 1.91
C ARG A 115 -8.50 13.41 1.68
N VAL A 116 -8.15 14.61 1.24
CA VAL A 116 -6.77 15.03 1.01
C VAL A 116 -5.96 15.01 2.31
N LEU A 117 -6.54 15.46 3.43
CA LEU A 117 -5.90 15.42 4.74
C LEU A 117 -5.56 13.99 5.18
N PHE A 118 -6.49 13.04 5.02
CA PHE A 118 -6.24 11.64 5.36
C PHE A 118 -5.17 11.01 4.46
N ILE A 119 -5.17 11.29 3.16
CA ILE A 119 -4.15 10.75 2.25
C ILE A 119 -2.75 11.27 2.64
N ASN A 120 -2.64 12.57 2.96
CA ASN A 120 -1.40 13.17 3.45
C ASN A 120 -0.92 12.53 4.77
N MET A 121 -1.85 12.30 5.71
CA MET A 121 -1.54 11.64 6.99
C MET A 121 -1.05 10.20 6.77
N HIS A 122 -1.73 9.43 5.91
CA HIS A 122 -1.32 8.07 5.57
C HIS A 122 0.07 8.04 4.96
N HIS A 123 0.39 8.97 4.06
CA HIS A 123 1.71 9.06 3.46
C HIS A 123 2.79 9.33 4.51
N LEU A 124 2.56 10.27 5.43
CA LEU A 124 3.47 10.59 6.53
C LEU A 124 3.71 9.39 7.48
N ILE A 125 2.66 8.64 7.80
CA ILE A 125 2.77 7.40 8.59
C ILE A 125 3.60 6.36 7.84
N ASN A 126 3.39 6.24 6.53
CA ASN A 126 4.15 5.31 5.70
C ASN A 126 5.64 5.64 5.71
N GLU A 127 6.00 6.92 5.62
CA GLU A 127 7.40 7.38 5.70
C GLU A 127 8.06 7.05 7.05
N LEU A 128 7.29 6.89 8.12
CA LEU A 128 7.79 6.53 9.44
C LEU A 128 8.04 5.04 9.65
N ARG A 129 7.46 4.15 8.81
CA ARG A 129 7.57 2.69 8.99
C ARG A 129 9.01 2.17 9.11
N PRO A 130 9.98 2.60 8.27
CA PRO A 130 11.35 2.11 8.37
C PRO A 130 12.02 2.45 9.71
N HIS A 131 11.75 3.64 10.24
CA HIS A 131 12.28 4.06 11.55
C HIS A 131 11.69 3.28 12.71
N GLN A 132 10.41 2.89 12.62
CA GLN A 132 9.75 2.06 13.63
C GLN A 132 10.39 0.67 13.70
N VAL A 133 10.66 0.05 12.55
CA VAL A 133 11.30 -1.27 12.47
C VAL A 133 12.70 -1.21 13.09
N TYR A 134 13.51 -0.22 12.72
CA TYR A 134 14.86 -0.04 13.25
C TYR A 134 14.88 0.12 14.78
N ASN A 135 13.98 0.90 15.36
CA ASN A 135 13.92 1.09 16.82
C ASN A 135 13.42 -0.16 17.57
N SER A 136 12.68 -1.05 16.89
CA SER A 136 12.09 -2.27 17.46
C SER A 136 12.96 -3.52 17.32
N HIS A 137 13.94 -3.51 16.40
CA HIS A 137 14.94 -4.55 16.21
C HIS A 137 16.32 -3.89 16.25
N PRO A 138 16.97 -3.84 17.44
CA PRO A 138 18.34 -3.36 17.51
C PRO A 138 19.23 -4.21 16.59
N PRO A 139 20.20 -3.60 15.88
CA PRO A 139 21.08 -4.34 14.99
C PRO A 139 21.80 -5.45 15.78
N PRO A 140 22.07 -6.62 15.17
CA PRO A 140 22.82 -7.68 15.83
C PRO A 140 24.19 -7.15 16.27
N PRO A 141 24.70 -7.53 17.46
CA PRO A 141 26.02 -7.15 17.89
C PRO A 141 27.07 -7.66 16.88
N ILE A 142 28.03 -6.80 16.57
CA ILE A 142 29.18 -7.07 15.67
C ILE A 142 30.08 -8.13 16.29
#